data_AF-A0A081RY19-F1
#
_entry.id   AF-A0A081RY19-F1
#
_cell.length_a   1.000
_cell.length_b   1.000
_cell.length_c   1.000
_cell.angle_alpha   90.00
_cell.angle_beta   90.00
_cell.angle_gamma   90.00
#
_symmetry.space_group_name_H-M   'P 1'
#
loop_
_entity.id
_entity.type
_entity.pdbx_description
1 polymer ?
#
loop_
_entity_poly.entity_id
_entity_poly.type
_entity_poly.pdbx_seq_one_letter_code
_entity_poly.pdbx_strand_id
1 'polypeptide(L)'
;MTEHMLHQLSVDNQKDILAAEKGDKSAAERIIARRDAAITVTAVAAGGYALAYGGYILVAGSAEMAAAGRIALEGCKTNPALCLNNVGIFVADAIAPEAAVGTGVLATGAVKVLGNTQEGAKNLAGELSHASKPLLSNAKPDTHAVTCLIENEKLYAGKGTTQVDKTANTGTLNLPAVRQGKVSYEPGATPNADEIRAGQKFADLGYHVTYKKEVNQHKVKTQDLWVEGIGKVDVYTPNSKTMTEKSILRMIEAKNKQTNSIIIQADLSAKDIQSVVARTWGKPTANNINTLFFQNSKGQIVRYDRPNIRNK
;
A
#
# COMPACT_ATOMS: atom_id res chain seq x y z
N MET A 1 36.81 -5.98 9.21
CA MET A 1 37.19 -7.11 8.32
C MET A 1 38.66 -6.92 7.98
N THR A 2 39.52 -7.94 8.14
CA THR A 2 40.96 -7.82 7.78
C THR A 2 41.16 -8.10 6.28
N GLU A 3 42.23 -7.59 5.67
CA GLU A 3 42.53 -7.86 4.24
C GLU A 3 42.59 -9.35 3.92
N HIS A 4 43.12 -10.15 4.85
CA HIS A 4 43.19 -11.61 4.71
C HIS A 4 41.80 -12.25 4.59
N MET A 5 40.83 -11.78 5.37
CA MET A 5 39.44 -12.29 5.32
C MET A 5 38.74 -11.91 4.01
N LEU A 6 39.02 -10.70 3.49
CA LEU A 6 38.48 -10.23 2.22
C LEU A 6 39.05 -11.00 1.01
N HIS A 7 40.34 -11.31 1.05
CA HIS A 7 40.99 -12.13 0.03
C HIS A 7 40.43 -13.56 0.00
N GLN A 8 40.26 -14.18 1.17
CA GLN A 8 39.63 -15.50 1.28
C GLN A 8 38.21 -15.52 0.71
N LEU A 9 37.41 -14.48 0.99
CA LEU A 9 36.07 -14.33 0.45
C LEU A 9 36.06 -14.30 -1.08
N SER A 10 36.99 -13.56 -1.70
CA SER A 10 37.13 -13.48 -3.16
C SER A 10 37.48 -14.83 -3.78
N VAL A 11 38.43 -15.55 -3.18
CA VAL A 11 38.85 -16.88 -3.64
C VAL A 11 37.72 -17.90 -3.52
N ASP A 12 37.00 -17.91 -2.40
CA ASP A 12 35.88 -18.83 -2.19
C ASP A 12 34.71 -18.53 -3.13
N ASN A 13 34.47 -17.25 -3.42
CA ASN A 13 33.46 -16.85 -4.39
C ASN A 13 33.80 -17.35 -5.82
N GLN A 14 35.06 -17.23 -6.25
CA GLN A 14 35.51 -17.76 -7.54
C GLN A 14 35.39 -19.29 -7.64
N LYS A 15 35.74 -20.00 -6.56
CA LYS A 15 35.57 -21.47 -6.50
C LYS A 15 34.12 -21.88 -6.63
N ASP A 16 33.22 -21.18 -5.95
CA ASP A 16 31.79 -21.47 -6.03
C ASP A 16 31.21 -21.14 -7.41
N ILE A 17 31.66 -20.07 -8.07
CA ILE A 17 31.28 -19.77 -9.47
C ILE A 17 31.65 -20.94 -10.38
N LEU A 18 32.90 -21.43 -10.31
CA LEU A 18 33.36 -22.56 -11.11
C LEU A 18 32.60 -23.87 -10.79
N ALA A 19 32.23 -24.08 -9.53
CA ALA A 19 31.45 -25.25 -9.11
C ALA A 19 29.99 -25.16 -9.60
N ALA A 20 29.38 -23.98 -9.51
CA ALA A 20 28.04 -23.72 -10.00
C ALA A 20 27.93 -23.88 -11.53
N GLU A 21 28.94 -23.42 -12.28
CA GLU A 21 29.05 -23.65 -13.73
C GLU A 21 29.09 -25.14 -14.09
N LYS A 22 29.64 -25.97 -13.19
CA LYS A 22 29.66 -27.44 -13.32
C LYS A 22 28.38 -28.13 -12.81
N GLY A 23 27.36 -27.35 -12.41
CA GLY A 23 26.07 -27.86 -11.96
C GLY A 23 25.92 -28.06 -10.45
N ASP A 24 26.88 -27.62 -9.62
CA ASP A 24 26.74 -27.65 -8.16
C ASP A 24 25.69 -26.63 -7.70
N LYS A 25 24.52 -27.12 -7.32
CA LYS A 25 23.40 -26.31 -6.82
C LYS A 25 23.71 -25.62 -5.50
N SER A 26 24.45 -26.28 -4.61
CA SER A 26 24.84 -25.71 -3.32
C SER A 26 25.82 -24.55 -3.51
N ALA A 27 26.70 -24.65 -4.50
CA ALA A 27 27.58 -23.54 -4.88
C ALA A 27 26.78 -22.37 -5.47
N ALA A 28 25.78 -22.63 -6.32
CA ALA A 28 24.88 -21.61 -6.85
C ALA A 28 24.12 -20.85 -5.74
N GLU A 29 23.61 -21.56 -4.73
CA GLU A 29 22.97 -20.97 -3.55
C GLU A 29 23.93 -20.08 -2.74
N ARG A 30 25.18 -20.53 -2.55
CA ARG A 30 26.20 -19.70 -1.88
C ARG A 30 26.53 -18.42 -2.64
N ILE A 31 26.56 -18.46 -3.98
CA ILE A 31 26.76 -17.26 -4.81
C ILE A 31 25.60 -16.28 -4.62
N ILE A 32 24.36 -16.77 -4.64
CA ILE A 32 23.16 -15.95 -4.40
C ILE A 32 23.21 -15.30 -3.02
N ALA A 33 23.52 -16.07 -1.97
CA ALA A 33 23.64 -15.55 -0.61
C ALA A 33 24.73 -14.47 -0.46
N ARG A 34 25.88 -14.63 -1.14
CA ARG A 34 26.93 -13.60 -1.15
C ARG A 34 26.49 -12.34 -1.90
N ARG A 35 25.75 -12.49 -3.01
CA ARG A 35 25.18 -11.35 -3.74
C ARG A 35 24.16 -10.60 -2.89
N ASP A 36 23.23 -11.30 -2.25
CA ASP A 36 22.23 -10.71 -1.35
C ASP A 36 22.91 -9.93 -0.21
N ALA A 37 23.97 -10.49 0.38
CA ALA A 37 24.75 -9.82 1.41
C ALA A 37 25.46 -8.56 0.87
N ALA A 38 26.10 -8.65 -0.30
CA ALA A 38 26.80 -7.53 -0.93
C ALA A 38 25.84 -6.38 -1.29
N ILE A 39 24.68 -6.70 -1.84
CA ILE A 39 23.60 -5.76 -2.17
C ILE A 39 23.13 -5.04 -0.90
N THR A 40 22.85 -5.81 0.16
CA THR A 40 22.38 -5.25 1.44
C THR A 40 23.42 -4.30 2.05
N VAL A 41 24.70 -4.70 2.09
CA VAL A 41 25.80 -3.85 2.58
C VAL A 41 25.93 -2.58 1.74
N THR A 42 25.81 -2.70 0.41
CA THR A 42 25.89 -1.55 -0.51
C THR A 42 24.75 -0.56 -0.27
N ALA A 43 23.52 -1.06 -0.08
CA ALA A 43 22.37 -0.21 0.21
C ALA A 43 22.54 0.58 1.52
N VAL A 44 22.98 -0.09 2.58
CA VAL A 44 23.23 0.57 3.88
C VAL A 44 24.39 1.57 3.78
N ALA A 45 25.46 1.23 3.07
CA ALA A 45 26.59 2.13 2.84
C ALA A 45 26.20 3.38 2.02
N ALA A 46 25.23 3.25 1.12
CA ALA A 46 24.67 4.35 0.34
C ALA A 46 23.58 5.16 1.09
N GLY A 47 23.39 4.90 2.39
CA GLY A 47 22.48 5.67 3.25
C GLY A 47 21.03 5.17 3.24
N GLY A 48 20.78 3.96 2.73
CA GLY A 48 19.48 3.30 2.76
C GLY A 48 19.29 2.46 4.02
N TYR A 49 18.11 1.85 4.13
CA TYR A 49 17.71 1.02 5.27
C TYR A 49 17.46 -0.41 4.82
N ALA A 50 17.88 -1.38 5.64
CA ALA A 50 17.64 -2.79 5.40
C ALA A 50 17.05 -3.47 6.64
N LEU A 51 16.04 -4.33 6.46
CA LEU A 51 15.48 -5.15 7.54
C LEU A 51 15.14 -6.56 7.06
N ALA A 52 15.34 -7.54 7.94
CA ALA A 52 14.97 -8.93 7.68
C ALA A 52 13.51 -9.18 8.08
N TYR A 53 12.73 -9.82 7.21
CA TYR A 53 11.34 -10.19 7.47
C TYR A 53 10.93 -11.44 6.68
N GLY A 54 10.43 -12.47 7.37
CA GLY A 54 9.75 -13.62 6.72
C GLY A 54 10.60 -14.41 5.72
N GLY A 55 11.93 -14.42 5.87
CA GLY A 55 12.87 -15.02 4.92
C GLY A 55 13.36 -14.08 3.82
N TYR A 56 12.88 -12.84 3.79
CA TYR A 56 13.33 -11.77 2.90
C TYR A 56 14.20 -10.75 3.63
N ILE A 57 14.99 -10.01 2.85
CA ILE A 57 15.66 -8.78 3.28
C ILE A 57 15.00 -7.63 2.52
N LEU A 58 14.27 -6.76 3.20
CA LEU A 58 13.71 -5.56 2.60
C LEU A 58 14.75 -4.47 2.60
N VAL A 59 15.02 -3.88 1.44
CA VAL A 59 15.88 -2.70 1.26
C VAL A 59 15.03 -1.53 0.86
N ALA A 60 15.24 -0.37 1.47
CA ALA A 60 14.45 0.83 1.26
C ALA A 60 15.31 2.09 1.36
N GLY A 61 14.83 3.21 0.79
CA GLY A 61 15.46 4.51 1.00
C GLY A 61 15.41 4.98 2.46
N SER A 62 14.33 4.67 3.19
CA SER A 62 14.10 5.11 4.58
C SER A 62 13.62 3.97 5.50
N ALA A 63 13.78 4.18 6.81
CA ALA A 63 13.32 3.22 7.83
C ALA A 63 11.78 3.11 7.85
N GLU A 64 11.10 4.23 7.60
CA GLU A 64 9.65 4.35 7.52
C GLU A 64 9.09 3.52 6.36
N MET A 65 9.69 3.61 5.17
CA MET A 65 9.28 2.79 4.03
C MET A 65 9.51 1.31 4.28
N ALA A 66 10.63 0.96 4.91
CA ALA A 66 10.93 -0.42 5.25
C ALA A 66 9.91 -0.99 6.26
N ALA A 67 9.59 -0.23 7.31
CA ALA A 67 8.58 -0.60 8.30
C ALA A 67 7.18 -0.75 7.67
N ALA A 68 6.79 0.19 6.82
CA ALA A 68 5.52 0.12 6.08
C ALA A 68 5.48 -1.09 5.14
N GLY A 69 6.58 -1.39 4.46
CA GLY A 69 6.72 -2.57 3.62
C GLY A 69 6.54 -3.87 4.41
N ARG A 70 7.18 -3.97 5.58
CA ARG A 70 7.01 -5.10 6.49
C ARG A 70 5.55 -5.29 6.92
N ILE A 71 4.90 -4.22 7.38
CA ILE A 71 3.49 -4.27 7.83
C ILE A 71 2.58 -4.72 6.68
N ALA A 72 2.80 -4.21 5.47
CA ALA A 72 2.02 -4.60 4.30
C ALA A 72 2.19 -6.09 3.94
N LEU A 73 3.39 -6.63 4.11
CA LEU A 73 3.67 -8.06 3.92
C LEU A 73 3.03 -8.92 5.04
N GLU A 74 3.06 -8.47 6.30
CA GLU A 74 2.40 -9.14 7.43
C GLU A 74 0.89 -9.26 7.24
N GLY A 75 0.26 -8.22 6.67
CA GLY A 75 -1.19 -8.20 6.42
C GLY A 75 -1.68 -9.11 5.30
N CYS A 76 -0.79 -9.74 4.53
CA CYS A 76 -1.16 -10.24 3.19
C CYS A 76 -0.33 -11.43 2.71
N LYS A 77 -0.47 -12.58 3.38
CA LYS A 77 0.26 -13.81 3.06
C LYS A 77 0.00 -14.36 1.65
N THR A 78 -1.17 -14.09 1.07
CA THR A 78 -1.61 -14.66 -0.22
C THR A 78 -1.19 -13.83 -1.44
N ASN A 79 -1.03 -12.52 -1.30
CA ASN A 79 -0.56 -11.65 -2.39
C ASN A 79 0.23 -10.45 -1.85
N PRO A 80 1.52 -10.65 -1.50
CA PRO A 80 2.30 -9.64 -0.83
C PRO A 80 2.55 -8.39 -1.69
N ALA A 81 2.67 -8.56 -3.02
CA ALA A 81 2.83 -7.46 -3.96
C ALA A 81 1.60 -6.54 -4.03
N LEU A 82 0.38 -7.11 -3.99
CA LEU A 82 -0.85 -6.31 -3.95
C LEU A 82 -0.89 -5.41 -2.71
N CYS A 83 -0.50 -5.96 -1.57
CA CYS A 83 -0.58 -5.23 -0.30
C CYS A 83 0.51 -4.16 -0.15
N LEU A 84 1.70 -4.40 -0.71
CA LEU A 84 2.71 -3.35 -0.88
C LEU A 84 2.19 -2.22 -1.79
N ASN A 85 1.60 -2.56 -2.94
CA ASN A 85 1.05 -1.57 -3.86
C ASN A 85 -0.07 -0.73 -3.21
N ASN A 86 -0.90 -1.34 -2.34
CA ASN A 86 -1.97 -0.65 -1.63
C ASN A 86 -1.47 0.43 -0.66
N VAL A 87 -0.27 0.25 -0.09
CA VAL A 87 0.38 1.25 0.77
C VAL A 87 1.28 2.20 -0.02
N GLY A 88 1.29 2.12 -1.35
CA GLY A 88 2.12 2.96 -2.21
C GLY A 88 3.59 2.56 -2.24
N ILE A 89 3.89 1.30 -1.90
CA ILE A 89 5.23 0.72 -1.99
C ILE A 89 5.25 -0.27 -3.14
N PHE A 90 6.20 -0.09 -4.04
CA PHE A 90 6.48 -1.02 -5.11
C PHE A 90 7.71 -1.84 -4.74
N VAL A 91 7.79 -3.07 -5.22
CA VAL A 91 8.87 -4.00 -4.89
C VAL A 91 9.55 -4.50 -6.15
N ALA A 92 10.87 -4.55 -6.16
CA ALA A 92 11.68 -5.20 -7.19
C ALA A 92 12.64 -6.20 -6.54
N ASP A 93 13.02 -7.24 -7.27
CA ASP A 93 14.06 -8.18 -6.84
C ASP A 93 15.44 -7.63 -7.22
N ALA A 94 16.40 -7.66 -6.31
CA ALA A 94 17.73 -7.09 -6.59
C ALA A 94 18.59 -7.97 -7.53
N ILE A 95 18.29 -9.27 -7.61
CA ILE A 95 18.99 -10.21 -8.49
C ILE A 95 18.33 -10.26 -9.88
N ALA A 96 17.01 -10.10 -9.94
CA ALA A 96 16.25 -9.99 -11.19
C ALA A 96 15.33 -8.74 -11.19
N PRO A 97 15.90 -7.52 -11.34
CA PRO A 97 15.14 -6.25 -11.32
C PRO A 97 14.00 -6.18 -12.34
N GLU A 98 14.12 -6.92 -13.43
CA GLU A 98 13.15 -7.03 -14.51
C GLU A 98 12.02 -8.05 -14.26
N ALA A 99 12.19 -8.97 -13.30
CA ALA A 99 11.21 -10.03 -13.05
C ALA A 99 9.93 -9.51 -12.38
N ALA A 100 8.79 -10.04 -12.83
CA ALA A 100 7.45 -9.47 -12.69
C ALA A 100 7.02 -9.09 -11.27
N VAL A 101 6.75 -7.80 -11.07
CA VAL A 101 5.96 -7.24 -9.98
C VAL A 101 4.49 -7.36 -10.36
N GLY A 102 3.84 -8.48 -10.02
CA GLY A 102 2.39 -8.65 -10.26
C GLY A 102 1.85 -10.07 -10.36
N THR A 103 2.70 -11.10 -10.41
CA THR A 103 2.26 -12.50 -10.61
C THR A 103 2.20 -13.34 -9.33
N GLY A 104 2.38 -12.74 -8.15
CA GLY A 104 2.20 -13.43 -6.87
C GLY A 104 3.35 -14.35 -6.44
N VAL A 105 4.45 -14.42 -7.21
CA VAL A 105 5.69 -15.10 -6.80
C VAL A 105 6.79 -14.06 -6.72
N LEU A 106 7.32 -13.84 -5.52
CA LEU A 106 8.56 -13.08 -5.34
C LEU A 106 9.70 -13.91 -5.97
N ALA A 107 10.50 -13.30 -6.84
CA ALA A 107 11.61 -13.98 -7.51
C ALA A 107 12.64 -14.59 -6.53
N THR A 108 13.57 -15.38 -7.06
CA THR A 108 14.49 -16.27 -6.33
C THR A 108 15.43 -15.58 -5.32
N GLY A 109 15.64 -14.26 -5.41
CA GLY A 109 16.51 -13.53 -4.47
C GLY A 109 15.83 -13.26 -3.13
N ALA A 110 16.60 -13.29 -2.04
CA ALA A 110 16.06 -12.94 -0.73
C ALA A 110 15.88 -11.42 -0.57
N VAL A 111 16.66 -10.62 -1.30
CA VAL A 111 16.61 -9.15 -1.22
C VAL A 111 15.48 -8.58 -2.08
N LYS A 112 14.58 -7.85 -1.42
CA LYS A 112 13.44 -7.14 -2.02
C LYS A 112 13.63 -5.64 -1.83
N VAL A 113 13.80 -4.93 -2.93
CA VAL A 113 14.02 -3.48 -2.96
C VAL A 113 12.67 -2.80 -3.05
N LEU A 114 12.41 -1.91 -2.10
CA LEU A 114 11.19 -1.12 -1.98
C LEU A 114 11.40 0.26 -2.60
N GLY A 115 10.42 0.73 -3.34
CA GLY A 115 10.41 2.07 -3.89
C GLY A 115 9.02 2.72 -3.87
N ASN A 116 8.99 4.04 -4.00
CA ASN A 116 7.81 4.89 -4.10
C ASN A 116 7.06 4.72 -5.43
N THR A 117 7.74 4.19 -6.44
CA THR A 117 7.23 3.92 -7.79
C THR A 117 7.78 2.60 -8.29
N GLN A 118 7.08 1.99 -9.24
CA GLN A 118 7.55 0.75 -9.87
C GLN A 118 8.89 0.95 -10.58
N GLU A 119 9.07 2.09 -11.24
CA GLU A 119 10.30 2.42 -11.96
C GLU A 119 11.44 2.76 -11.01
N GLY A 120 11.17 3.51 -9.93
CA GLY A 120 12.14 3.77 -8.86
C GLY A 120 12.65 2.51 -8.20
N ALA A 121 11.76 1.57 -7.83
CA ALA A 121 12.15 0.28 -7.24
C ALA A 121 13.04 -0.54 -8.19
N LYS A 122 12.72 -0.58 -9.50
CA LYS A 122 13.51 -1.29 -10.51
C LYS A 122 14.88 -0.66 -10.73
N ASN A 123 14.93 0.67 -10.86
CA ASN A 123 16.17 1.40 -11.07
C ASN A 123 17.09 1.24 -9.85
N LEU A 124 16.55 1.39 -8.64
CA LEU A 124 17.32 1.16 -7.41
C LEU A 124 17.80 -0.28 -7.29
N ALA A 125 16.97 -1.26 -7.61
CA ALA A 125 17.37 -2.68 -7.61
C ALA A 125 18.48 -2.98 -8.62
N GLY A 126 18.37 -2.44 -9.84
CA GLY A 126 19.39 -2.58 -10.89
C GLY A 126 20.72 -1.94 -10.48
N GLU A 127 20.68 -0.71 -10.00
CA GLU A 127 21.90 0.00 -9.56
C GLU A 127 22.53 -0.64 -8.32
N LEU A 128 21.73 -1.10 -7.35
CA LEU A 128 22.26 -1.85 -6.20
C LEU A 128 22.98 -3.13 -6.63
N SER A 129 22.37 -3.88 -7.56
CA SER A 129 22.98 -5.09 -8.13
C SER A 129 24.30 -4.77 -8.80
N HIS A 130 24.36 -3.69 -9.58
CA HIS A 130 25.57 -3.23 -10.26
C HIS A 130 26.65 -2.77 -9.28
N ALA A 131 26.30 -1.85 -8.38
CA ALA A 131 27.18 -1.25 -7.38
C ALA A 131 27.75 -2.26 -6.38
N SER A 132 27.06 -3.38 -6.15
CA SER A 132 27.54 -4.44 -5.25
C SER A 132 28.58 -5.39 -5.87
N LYS A 133 28.68 -5.46 -7.21
CA LYS A 133 29.61 -6.38 -7.90
C LYS A 133 31.06 -6.26 -7.44
N PRO A 134 31.63 -5.05 -7.25
CA PRO A 134 33.00 -4.88 -6.79
C PRO A 134 33.27 -5.59 -5.44
N LEU A 135 32.30 -5.63 -4.52
CA LEU A 135 32.48 -6.30 -3.22
C LEU A 135 32.75 -7.81 -3.38
N LEU A 136 32.19 -8.43 -4.42
CA LEU A 136 32.39 -9.85 -4.71
C LEU A 136 33.80 -10.17 -5.23
N SER A 137 34.54 -9.15 -5.65
CA SER A 137 35.93 -9.22 -6.10
C SER A 137 36.88 -8.46 -5.17
N ASN A 138 36.49 -8.21 -3.91
CA ASN A 138 37.28 -7.47 -2.93
C ASN A 138 37.64 -6.03 -3.37
N ALA A 139 36.70 -5.34 -4.00
CA ALA A 139 36.80 -3.93 -4.35
C ALA A 139 35.67 -3.13 -3.69
N LYS A 140 35.90 -1.82 -3.51
CA LYS A 140 34.89 -0.93 -2.91
C LYS A 140 33.70 -0.75 -3.87
N PRO A 141 32.46 -0.77 -3.37
CA PRO A 141 31.28 -0.52 -4.19
C PRO A 141 31.23 0.97 -4.60
N ASP A 142 30.80 1.24 -5.83
CA ASP A 142 30.50 2.61 -6.27
C ASP A 142 29.06 2.95 -5.87
N THR A 143 28.92 3.68 -4.77
CA THR A 143 27.62 4.03 -4.20
C THR A 143 27.04 5.32 -4.75
N HIS A 144 27.71 6.06 -5.64
CA HIS A 144 27.29 7.41 -6.01
C HIS A 144 25.89 7.45 -6.63
N ALA A 145 25.65 6.61 -7.65
CA ALA A 145 24.34 6.48 -8.29
C ALA A 145 23.27 5.94 -7.33
N VAL A 146 23.65 4.98 -6.48
CA VAL A 146 22.77 4.38 -5.48
C VAL A 146 22.32 5.41 -4.45
N THR A 147 23.22 6.30 -3.99
CA THR A 147 22.90 7.36 -3.03
C THR A 147 21.85 8.30 -3.62
N CYS A 148 22.01 8.74 -4.87
CA CYS A 148 21.01 9.61 -5.52
C CYS A 148 19.63 8.94 -5.61
N LEU A 149 19.59 7.65 -5.94
CA LEU A 149 18.33 6.90 -5.99
C LEU A 149 17.73 6.73 -4.59
N ILE A 150 18.54 6.41 -3.58
CA ILE A 150 18.10 6.29 -2.20
C ILE A 150 17.51 7.61 -1.68
N GLU A 151 18.12 8.75 -1.97
CA GLU A 151 17.57 10.06 -1.59
C GLU A 151 16.20 10.33 -2.25
N ASN A 152 16.02 9.94 -3.51
CA ASN A 152 14.72 10.04 -4.17
C ASN A 152 13.68 9.08 -3.55
N GLU A 153 14.08 7.88 -3.16
CA GLU A 153 13.21 6.89 -2.52
C GLU A 153 12.94 7.20 -1.04
N LYS A 154 13.82 7.97 -0.36
CA LYS A 154 13.62 8.47 1.01
C LYS A 154 12.41 9.38 1.14
N LEU A 155 12.07 10.10 0.07
CA LEU A 155 10.88 10.94 -0.03
C LEU A 155 9.57 10.12 -0.03
N TYR A 156 9.62 8.82 0.29
CA TYR A 156 8.46 8.02 0.63
C TYR A 156 7.60 8.75 1.67
N ALA A 157 6.55 9.42 1.18
CA ALA A 157 5.60 10.12 2.03
C ALA A 157 4.73 9.15 2.85
N GLY A 158 4.73 7.88 2.46
CA GLY A 158 3.82 6.84 2.95
C GLY A 158 2.35 7.24 2.89
N LYS A 159 1.46 6.27 3.07
CA LYS A 159 0.20 6.61 3.73
C LYS A 159 0.45 6.64 5.23
N GLY A 160 1.08 7.74 5.67
CA GLY A 160 1.20 8.13 7.06
C GLY A 160 2.48 7.69 7.77
N THR A 161 3.47 8.59 7.81
CA THR A 161 4.19 8.96 9.03
C THR A 161 4.60 10.44 8.92
N THR A 162 4.22 11.22 9.92
CA THR A 162 4.49 12.66 10.06
C THR A 162 5.99 13.00 10.05
N GLN A 163 6.37 14.00 9.24
CA GLN A 163 7.28 15.04 9.72
C GLN A 163 6.53 16.36 9.76
N VAL A 164 6.56 16.98 10.94
CA VAL A 164 6.14 18.34 11.20
C VAL A 164 7.23 19.23 10.60
N ASP A 165 6.96 19.91 9.49
CA ASP A 165 7.80 21.03 9.08
C ASP A 165 7.03 22.34 9.20
N LYS A 166 7.40 23.09 10.24
CA LYS A 166 7.03 24.48 10.43
C LYS A 166 8.00 25.32 9.61
N THR A 167 7.79 25.57 8.33
CA THR A 167 8.21 26.86 7.74
C THR A 167 7.47 27.16 6.45
N ALA A 168 7.11 28.42 6.30
CA ALA A 168 6.39 28.99 5.17
C ALA A 168 7.24 29.07 3.88
N ASN A 169 6.53 29.02 2.75
CA ASN A 169 6.77 29.72 1.48
C ASN A 169 8.17 29.64 0.81
N THR A 170 8.24 29.04 -0.39
CA THR A 170 8.41 29.77 -1.67
C THR A 170 8.55 28.80 -2.87
N GLY A 171 7.87 29.11 -4.00
CA GLY A 171 8.42 28.92 -5.35
C GLY A 171 8.26 27.57 -6.08
N THR A 172 7.14 27.45 -6.83
CA THR A 172 7.03 26.86 -8.19
C THR A 172 7.60 25.45 -8.51
N LEU A 173 6.69 24.48 -8.66
CA LEU A 173 6.55 23.63 -9.87
C LEU A 173 5.22 22.84 -9.81
N ASN A 174 4.36 23.06 -10.81
CA ASN A 174 3.02 22.51 -10.91
C ASN A 174 3.02 21.08 -11.45
N LEU A 175 2.63 20.12 -10.61
CA LEU A 175 1.83 18.95 -10.97
C LEU A 175 0.73 18.86 -9.90
N PRO A 176 -0.56 18.65 -10.26
CA PRO A 176 -1.63 18.65 -9.27
C PRO A 176 -1.42 17.46 -8.34
N ALA A 177 -0.93 17.72 -7.13
CA ALA A 177 -0.91 16.76 -6.05
C ALA A 177 -2.33 16.20 -5.92
N VAL A 178 -2.50 14.92 -6.25
CA VAL A 178 -3.69 14.16 -5.87
C VAL A 178 -3.75 14.32 -4.35
N ARG A 179 -4.62 15.21 -3.87
CA ARG A 179 -4.81 15.44 -2.43
C ARG A 179 -5.19 14.07 -1.88
N GLN A 180 -4.29 13.36 -1.21
CA GLN A 180 -4.64 12.13 -0.52
C GLN A 180 -5.19 12.50 0.85
N GLY A 181 -6.29 11.87 1.19
CA GLY A 181 -7.00 12.10 2.43
C GLY A 181 -6.27 11.44 3.60
N LYS A 182 -6.48 11.98 4.79
CA LYS A 182 -5.89 11.47 6.04
C LYS A 182 -6.82 10.47 6.68
N VAL A 183 -6.33 9.32 7.12
CA VAL A 183 -7.11 8.38 7.94
C VAL A 183 -6.77 8.58 9.42
N SER A 184 -7.77 8.56 10.27
CA SER A 184 -7.65 8.69 11.73
C SER A 184 -8.62 7.74 12.44
N TYR A 185 -8.30 7.40 13.68
CA TYR A 185 -9.13 6.51 14.52
C TYR A 185 -9.51 7.28 15.77
N GLU A 186 -10.80 7.31 16.11
CA GLU A 186 -11.23 7.77 17.42
C GLU A 186 -10.65 6.83 18.50
N PRO A 187 -10.18 7.33 19.66
CA PRO A 187 -9.70 6.47 20.72
C PRO A 187 -10.71 5.38 21.09
N GLY A 188 -10.29 4.12 21.01
CA GLY A 188 -11.15 2.95 21.24
C GLY A 188 -11.98 2.49 20.04
N ALA A 189 -11.74 3.02 18.83
CA ALA A 189 -12.39 2.52 17.62
C ALA A 189 -11.85 1.13 17.21
N THR A 190 -12.76 0.19 16.97
CA THR A 190 -12.48 -1.17 16.51
C THR A 190 -13.19 -1.42 15.16
N PRO A 191 -12.69 -0.84 14.05
CA PRO A 191 -13.33 -1.03 12.76
C PRO A 191 -13.11 -2.44 12.22
N ASN A 192 -14.12 -2.98 11.54
CA ASN A 192 -14.01 -4.27 10.86
C ASN A 192 -13.39 -4.12 9.46
N ALA A 193 -13.12 -5.24 8.79
CA ALA A 193 -12.45 -5.23 7.48
C ALA A 193 -13.21 -4.46 6.39
N ASP A 194 -14.53 -4.42 6.46
CA ASP A 194 -15.40 -3.73 5.50
C ASP A 194 -15.33 -2.22 5.69
N GLU A 195 -15.37 -1.78 6.95
CA GLU A 195 -15.20 -0.38 7.34
C GLU A 195 -13.81 0.12 6.94
N ILE A 196 -12.76 -0.65 7.24
CA ILE A 196 -11.38 -0.33 6.85
C ILE A 196 -11.26 -0.15 5.33
N ARG A 197 -11.86 -1.06 4.56
CA ARG A 197 -11.87 -1.00 3.09
C ARG A 197 -12.59 0.25 2.57
N ALA A 198 -13.70 0.64 3.19
CA ALA A 198 -14.44 1.84 2.81
C ALA A 198 -13.64 3.11 3.14
N GLY A 199 -13.15 3.25 4.37
CA GLY A 199 -12.44 4.44 4.83
C GLY A 199 -11.12 4.65 4.09
N GLN A 200 -10.37 3.58 3.82
CA GLN A 200 -9.14 3.68 3.02
C GLN A 200 -9.43 4.19 1.61
N LYS A 201 -10.52 3.74 0.99
CA LYS A 201 -10.86 4.16 -0.37
C LYS A 201 -11.33 5.61 -0.44
N PHE A 202 -11.99 6.13 0.60
CA PHE A 202 -12.26 7.56 0.70
C PHE A 202 -10.97 8.38 0.85
N ALA A 203 -9.99 7.89 1.61
CA ALA A 203 -8.68 8.53 1.71
C ALA A 203 -7.92 8.52 0.37
N ASP A 204 -8.00 7.43 -0.40
CA ASP A 204 -7.43 7.38 -1.76
C ASP A 204 -8.02 8.44 -2.69
N LEU A 205 -9.31 8.74 -2.52
CA LEU A 205 -10.03 9.76 -3.27
C LEU A 205 -9.80 11.18 -2.73
N GLY A 206 -9.02 11.31 -1.66
CA GLY A 206 -8.61 12.59 -1.11
C GLY A 206 -9.36 13.10 0.09
N TYR A 207 -10.28 12.32 0.64
CA TYR A 207 -11.08 12.72 1.79
C TYR A 207 -10.40 12.37 3.11
N HIS A 208 -10.39 13.29 4.07
CA HIS A 208 -9.97 12.96 5.43
C HIS A 208 -11.05 12.11 6.11
N VAL A 209 -10.68 10.96 6.65
CA VAL A 209 -11.57 9.96 7.25
C VAL A 209 -11.22 9.75 8.71
N THR A 210 -12.25 9.62 9.55
CA THR A 210 -12.13 9.22 10.95
C THR A 210 -13.02 8.01 11.22
N TYR A 211 -12.42 6.89 11.64
CA TYR A 211 -13.17 5.73 12.15
C TYR A 211 -13.75 6.03 13.53
N LYS A 212 -15.04 5.74 13.70
CA LYS A 212 -15.78 6.08 14.93
C LYS A 212 -15.79 4.91 15.91
N LYS A 213 -15.82 5.25 17.20
CA LYS A 213 -15.88 4.26 18.29
C LYS A 213 -17.28 3.64 18.43
N GLU A 214 -17.33 2.41 18.92
CA GLU A 214 -18.57 1.76 19.35
C GLU A 214 -19.03 2.42 20.66
N VAL A 215 -20.31 2.80 20.72
CA VAL A 215 -20.78 3.67 21.82
C VAL A 215 -21.23 2.86 23.05
N ASN A 216 -21.69 1.61 22.89
CA ASN A 216 -22.37 0.86 23.96
C ASN A 216 -21.96 -0.63 24.01
N GLN A 217 -22.18 -1.30 25.16
CA GLN A 217 -21.96 -2.74 25.39
C GLN A 217 -22.68 -3.69 24.39
N HIS A 218 -23.64 -3.18 23.61
CA HIS A 218 -24.38 -3.91 22.58
C HIS A 218 -23.80 -3.68 21.16
N LYS A 219 -22.62 -3.07 21.02
CA LYS A 219 -21.92 -2.78 19.74
C LYS A 219 -22.74 -1.95 18.73
N VAL A 220 -23.64 -1.09 19.22
CA VAL A 220 -24.42 -0.22 18.34
C VAL A 220 -23.60 1.02 17.98
N LYS A 221 -23.13 1.09 16.73
CA LYS A 221 -22.54 2.29 16.11
C LYS A 221 -23.65 3.16 15.54
N THR A 222 -23.57 4.48 15.76
CA THR A 222 -24.48 5.44 15.11
C THR A 222 -24.05 5.77 13.68
N GLN A 223 -22.76 5.60 13.38
CA GLN A 223 -22.12 5.72 12.07
C GLN A 223 -20.74 5.06 12.17
N ASP A 224 -20.19 4.58 11.06
CA ASP A 224 -18.90 3.88 11.06
C ASP A 224 -17.74 4.84 10.79
N LEU A 225 -17.97 5.82 9.91
CA LEU A 225 -16.98 6.77 9.45
C LEU A 225 -17.49 8.20 9.58
N TRP A 226 -16.57 9.12 9.83
CA TRP A 226 -16.73 10.53 9.52
C TRP A 226 -15.79 10.86 8.36
N VAL A 227 -16.32 11.42 7.28
CA VAL A 227 -15.53 11.76 6.09
C VAL A 227 -15.66 13.26 5.85
N GLU A 228 -14.54 13.99 5.91
CA GLU A 228 -14.52 15.44 5.73
C GLU A 228 -15.08 15.82 4.35
N GLY A 229 -15.99 16.80 4.30
CA GLY A 229 -16.70 17.17 3.08
C GLY A 229 -17.88 16.26 2.67
N ILE A 230 -18.10 15.15 3.37
CA ILE A 230 -19.26 14.24 3.14
C ILE A 230 -20.12 14.13 4.42
N GLY A 231 -19.49 14.06 5.59
CA GLY A 231 -20.14 13.96 6.89
C GLY A 231 -20.17 12.54 7.43
N LYS A 232 -21.34 12.14 7.96
CA LYS A 232 -21.54 10.83 8.58
C LYS A 232 -21.69 9.78 7.49
N VAL A 233 -20.88 8.73 7.51
CA VAL A 233 -20.96 7.63 6.54
C VAL A 233 -21.12 6.32 7.28
N ASP A 234 -22.13 5.55 6.88
CA ASP A 234 -22.40 4.20 7.37
C ASP A 234 -22.01 3.18 6.27
N VAL A 235 -21.37 2.09 6.66
CA VAL A 235 -20.84 1.07 5.76
C VAL A 235 -21.76 -0.14 5.78
N TYR A 236 -22.30 -0.48 4.61
CA TYR A 236 -23.20 -1.61 4.45
C TYR A 236 -22.64 -2.65 3.47
N THR A 237 -22.44 -3.86 3.99
CA THR A 237 -22.07 -5.04 3.20
C THR A 237 -23.25 -6.02 3.16
N PRO A 238 -24.09 -6.00 2.10
CA PRO A 238 -25.18 -6.95 1.95
C PRO A 238 -24.66 -8.39 1.80
N ASN A 239 -25.38 -9.36 2.37
CA ASN A 239 -25.10 -10.77 2.15
C ASN A 239 -25.45 -11.14 0.70
N SER A 240 -24.45 -11.61 -0.07
CA SER A 240 -24.56 -11.92 -1.49
C SER A 240 -25.66 -12.95 -1.82
N LYS A 241 -26.03 -13.83 -0.89
CA LYS A 241 -27.08 -14.86 -1.10
C LYS A 241 -28.50 -14.34 -0.95
N THR A 242 -28.70 -13.21 -0.28
CA THR A 242 -30.04 -12.63 0.01
C THR A 242 -30.17 -11.20 -0.49
N MET A 243 -29.13 -10.70 -1.18
CA MET A 243 -29.08 -9.35 -1.71
C MET A 243 -30.11 -9.17 -2.82
N THR A 244 -31.13 -8.37 -2.53
CA THR A 244 -32.09 -7.90 -3.51
C THR A 244 -32.16 -6.38 -3.44
N GLU A 245 -32.64 -5.75 -4.51
CA GLU A 245 -32.89 -4.32 -4.52
C GLU A 245 -33.79 -3.88 -3.34
N LYS A 246 -34.81 -4.70 -3.00
CA LYS A 246 -35.71 -4.46 -1.87
C LYS A 246 -34.99 -4.51 -0.53
N SER A 247 -34.04 -5.42 -0.34
CA SER A 247 -33.28 -5.51 0.92
C SER A 247 -32.35 -4.31 1.09
N ILE A 248 -31.73 -3.84 0.00
CA ILE A 248 -30.88 -2.64 0.00
C ILE A 248 -31.72 -1.41 0.35
N LEU A 249 -32.87 -1.22 -0.30
CA LEU A 249 -33.76 -0.08 -0.02
C LEU A 249 -34.23 -0.05 1.44
N ARG A 250 -34.64 -1.20 1.99
CA ARG A 250 -35.05 -1.29 3.40
C ARG A 250 -33.92 -0.93 4.37
N MET A 251 -32.68 -1.32 4.07
CA MET A 251 -31.51 -0.95 4.86
C MET A 251 -31.29 0.56 4.83
N ILE A 252 -31.31 1.17 3.63
CA ILE A 252 -31.15 2.62 3.47
C ILE A 252 -32.19 3.37 4.31
N GLU A 253 -33.45 2.95 4.24
CA GLU A 253 -34.55 3.52 5.02
C GLU A 253 -34.33 3.37 6.54
N ALA A 254 -33.86 2.21 7.00
CA ALA A 254 -33.57 1.97 8.42
C ALA A 254 -32.45 2.89 8.96
N LYS A 255 -31.50 3.28 8.09
CA LYS A 255 -30.37 4.15 8.43
C LYS A 255 -30.67 5.64 8.30
N ASN A 256 -31.85 6.02 7.80
CA ASN A 256 -32.23 7.42 7.56
C ASN A 256 -32.08 8.32 8.79
N LYS A 257 -32.35 7.82 10.00
CA LYS A 257 -32.21 8.62 11.24
C LYS A 257 -30.78 8.73 11.77
N GLN A 258 -29.88 7.88 11.29
CA GLN A 258 -28.55 7.68 11.88
C GLN A 258 -27.47 8.41 11.07
N THR A 259 -27.59 8.39 9.74
CA THR A 259 -26.59 8.93 8.82
C THR A 259 -27.24 9.78 7.73
N ASN A 260 -26.43 10.60 7.06
CA ASN A 260 -26.83 11.32 5.85
C ASN A 260 -26.17 10.73 4.59
N SER A 261 -25.24 9.79 4.75
CA SER A 261 -24.54 9.15 3.63
C SER A 261 -24.29 7.67 3.92
N ILE A 262 -24.36 6.84 2.88
CA ILE A 262 -24.19 5.39 3.00
C ILE A 262 -23.27 4.89 1.90
N ILE A 263 -22.32 4.02 2.25
CA ILE A 263 -21.54 3.25 1.27
C ILE A 263 -22.00 1.79 1.25
N ILE A 264 -22.37 1.33 0.07
CA ILE A 264 -22.89 -0.01 -0.19
C ILE A 264 -21.79 -0.80 -0.90
N GLN A 265 -21.27 -1.82 -0.23
CA GLN A 265 -20.18 -2.66 -0.72
C GLN A 265 -20.76 -3.92 -1.38
N ALA A 266 -21.02 -3.84 -2.68
CA ALA A 266 -21.66 -4.90 -3.44
C ALA A 266 -21.30 -4.82 -4.92
N ASP A 267 -21.17 -5.99 -5.56
CA ASP A 267 -21.08 -6.10 -7.02
C ASP A 267 -22.48 -6.02 -7.62
N LEU A 268 -22.91 -4.80 -7.96
CA LEU A 268 -24.18 -4.52 -8.62
C LEU A 268 -23.95 -4.10 -10.06
N SER A 269 -24.86 -4.49 -10.95
CA SER A 269 -24.86 -3.97 -12.32
C SER A 269 -25.20 -2.47 -12.31
N ALA A 270 -24.76 -1.73 -13.33
CA ALA A 270 -25.09 -0.31 -13.46
C ALA A 270 -26.61 -0.06 -13.47
N LYS A 271 -27.39 -0.99 -14.05
CA LYS A 271 -28.85 -0.94 -14.07
C LYS A 271 -29.45 -1.05 -12.67
N ASP A 272 -28.93 -1.96 -11.85
CA ASP A 272 -29.42 -2.16 -10.47
C ASP A 272 -29.06 -0.98 -9.59
N ILE A 273 -27.85 -0.43 -9.73
CA ILE A 273 -27.41 0.79 -9.04
C ILE A 273 -28.36 1.95 -9.35
N GLN A 274 -28.63 2.21 -10.63
CA GLN A 274 -29.55 3.28 -11.05
C GLN A 274 -30.96 3.09 -10.49
N SER A 275 -31.46 1.84 -10.47
CA SER A 275 -32.76 1.52 -9.89
C SER A 275 -32.82 1.82 -8.38
N VAL A 276 -31.81 1.37 -7.61
CA VAL A 276 -31.70 1.66 -6.17
C VAL A 276 -31.64 3.16 -5.91
N VAL A 277 -30.81 3.89 -6.66
CA VAL A 277 -30.63 5.34 -6.53
C VAL A 277 -31.95 6.08 -6.80
N ALA A 278 -32.57 5.85 -7.95
CA ALA A 278 -33.82 6.51 -8.33
C ALA A 278 -34.94 6.27 -7.30
N ARG A 279 -35.08 5.02 -6.83
CA ARG A 279 -36.10 4.66 -5.84
C ARG A 279 -35.79 5.22 -4.45
N THR A 280 -34.52 5.34 -4.07
CA THR A 280 -34.13 5.97 -2.81
C THR A 280 -34.52 7.45 -2.79
N TRP A 281 -34.26 8.17 -3.88
CA TRP A 281 -34.60 9.59 -3.98
C TRP A 281 -36.11 9.85 -3.99
N GLY A 282 -36.89 8.96 -4.61
CA GLY A 282 -38.36 9.02 -4.60
C GLY A 282 -39.01 8.64 -3.28
N LYS A 283 -38.26 8.17 -2.28
CA LYS A 283 -38.80 7.73 -0.98
C LYS A 283 -38.76 8.83 0.08
N PRO A 284 -39.91 9.23 0.65
CA PRO A 284 -39.96 10.16 1.79
C PRO A 284 -39.24 9.63 3.03
N THR A 285 -39.22 8.31 3.22
CA THR A 285 -38.60 7.62 4.36
C THR A 285 -37.07 7.59 4.33
N ALA A 286 -36.45 8.02 3.22
CA ALA A 286 -35.00 8.13 3.06
C ALA A 286 -34.54 9.59 2.87
N ASN A 287 -35.39 10.56 3.22
CA ASN A 287 -35.19 12.00 2.95
C ASN A 287 -33.94 12.63 3.59
N ASN A 288 -33.38 12.04 4.64
CA ASN A 288 -32.17 12.52 5.29
C ASN A 288 -30.89 11.98 4.64
N ILE A 289 -31.00 10.96 3.78
CA ILE A 289 -29.88 10.43 2.98
C ILE A 289 -29.66 11.35 1.79
N ASN A 290 -28.49 12.00 1.76
CA ASN A 290 -28.07 12.95 0.74
C ASN A 290 -27.06 12.33 -0.23
N THR A 291 -26.31 11.31 0.18
CA THR A 291 -25.26 10.72 -0.67
C THR A 291 -25.27 9.21 -0.58
N LEU A 292 -25.23 8.54 -1.73
CA LEU A 292 -25.01 7.10 -1.85
C LEU A 292 -23.69 6.82 -2.54
N PHE A 293 -22.92 5.90 -1.98
CA PHE A 293 -21.70 5.37 -2.57
C PHE A 293 -21.89 3.88 -2.85
N PHE A 294 -21.39 3.42 -4.00
CA PHE A 294 -21.36 2.00 -4.35
C PHE A 294 -19.92 1.59 -4.56
N GLN A 295 -19.47 0.58 -3.82
CA GLN A 295 -18.14 0.02 -3.92
C GLN A 295 -18.21 -1.42 -4.42
N ASN A 296 -17.58 -1.70 -5.56
CA ASN A 296 -17.50 -3.05 -6.10
C ASN A 296 -16.34 -3.85 -5.45
N SER A 297 -16.25 -5.15 -5.76
CA SER A 297 -15.19 -6.04 -5.27
C SER A 297 -13.79 -5.64 -5.72
N LYS A 298 -13.67 -4.87 -6.80
CA LYS A 298 -12.43 -4.26 -7.28
C LYS A 298 -12.06 -2.98 -6.50
N GLY A 299 -12.88 -2.57 -5.54
CA GLY A 299 -12.67 -1.39 -4.70
C GLY A 299 -12.97 -0.06 -5.40
N GLN A 300 -13.58 -0.07 -6.59
CA GLN A 300 -13.99 1.17 -7.28
C GLN A 300 -15.23 1.74 -6.61
N ILE A 301 -15.23 3.04 -6.32
CA ILE A 301 -16.37 3.76 -5.73
C ILE A 301 -17.05 4.62 -6.79
N VAL A 302 -18.37 4.52 -6.85
CA VAL A 302 -19.24 5.44 -7.60
C VAL A 302 -20.10 6.22 -6.62
N ARG A 303 -20.14 7.55 -6.77
CA ARG A 303 -20.90 8.47 -5.93
C ARG A 303 -22.16 8.94 -6.64
N TYR A 304 -23.27 8.98 -5.91
CA TYR A 304 -24.54 9.56 -6.34
C TYR A 304 -25.05 10.52 -5.26
N ASP A 305 -25.19 11.80 -5.61
CA ASP A 305 -25.77 12.80 -4.75
C ASP A 305 -27.29 12.91 -4.99
N ARG A 306 -28.05 13.13 -3.93
CA ARG A 306 -29.49 13.39 -4.00
C ARG A 306 -29.70 14.68 -4.80
N PRO A 307 -30.56 14.68 -5.83
CA PRO A 307 -30.85 15.89 -6.59
C PRO A 307 -31.39 16.99 -5.66
N ASN A 308 -30.80 18.19 -5.74
CA ASN A 308 -31.23 19.32 -4.94
C ASN A 308 -32.50 19.91 -5.59
N ILE A 309 -33.67 19.64 -5.01
CA ILE A 309 -34.95 20.22 -5.46
C ILE A 309 -35.03 21.66 -4.92
N ARG A 310 -34.08 22.50 -5.29
CA ARG A 310 -34.13 23.96 -5.14
C ARG A 310 -33.90 24.55 -6.53
N ASN A 311 -34.92 24.42 -7.36
CA ASN A 311 -35.25 25.28 -8.51
C ASN A 311 -36.46 24.65 -9.22
N LYS A 312 -37.63 24.89 -8.64
CA LYS A 312 -38.84 25.19 -9.39
C LYS A 312 -39.38 26.49 -8.83
#